data_AF-A0AAN7X6A3-F1
#
_entry.id   AF-A0AAN7X6A3-F1
#
_cell.length_a   1.000
_cell.length_b   1.000
_cell.length_c   1.000
_cell.angle_alpha   90.00
_cell.angle_beta   90.00
_cell.angle_gamma   90.00
#
_symmetry.space_group_name_H-M   'P 1'
#
loop_
_entity.id
_entity.type
_entity.pdbx_description
1 polymer ?
#
loop_
_entity_poly.entity_id
_entity_poly.type
_entity_poly.pdbx_seq_one_letter_code
_entity_poly.pdbx_strand_id
1 'polypeptide(L)'
;MPTKKAQNKLRAHFSPSEEEEVSDANSLANSTGEASHLCHGDVDAGGAHNMDIIQILDGIRNDFSTKTDMVLKAIQDVKRDVQDFSARMDEAEVRISSVEDTVNSEKGKTDALVKQFTFLTNKLDELENRSRLSNLRLVNVPEKMEGNDAVAYLEKWHPEALGPEAFPM
;
A
#
# COMPACT_ATOMS: atom_id res chain seq x y z
N MET A 1 -11.04 5.95 -36.96
CA MET A 1 -11.35 6.78 -35.77
C MET A 1 -10.29 6.56 -34.72
N PRO A 2 -9.55 7.59 -34.27
CA PRO A 2 -8.79 7.53 -33.03
C PRO A 2 -9.33 8.53 -32.00
N THR A 3 -9.63 8.04 -30.80
CA THR A 3 -10.13 8.83 -29.68
C THR A 3 -9.00 9.58 -28.97
N LYS A 4 -9.32 10.82 -28.60
CA LYS A 4 -8.43 11.89 -28.11
C LYS A 4 -7.98 11.60 -26.67
N LYS A 5 -6.69 11.74 -26.37
CA LYS A 5 -6.19 11.91 -24.99
C LYS A 5 -6.26 13.40 -24.64
N ALA A 6 -7.11 13.74 -23.66
CA ALA A 6 -7.17 15.05 -23.06
C ALA A 6 -6.05 15.20 -22.01
N GLN A 7 -5.21 16.22 -22.16
CA GLN A 7 -4.29 16.67 -21.12
C GLN A 7 -5.01 17.77 -20.32
N ASN A 8 -5.26 17.52 -19.03
CA ASN A 8 -5.76 18.53 -18.10
C ASN A 8 -4.58 19.01 -17.24
N LYS A 9 -4.07 20.21 -17.51
CA LYS A 9 -3.02 20.87 -16.71
C LYS A 9 -3.62 22.14 -16.11
N LEU A 10 -4.17 22.01 -14.90
CA LEU A 10 -4.68 23.13 -14.11
C LEU A 10 -3.60 23.60 -13.13
N ARG A 11 -3.03 24.75 -13.51
CA ARG A 11 -2.53 25.89 -12.74
C ARG A 11 -2.75 25.89 -11.21
N ALA A 12 -1.65 25.98 -10.44
CA ALA A 12 -1.59 26.71 -9.17
C ALA A 12 -0.13 26.96 -8.74
N HIS A 13 0.42 28.12 -9.10
CA HIS A 13 1.46 28.79 -8.30
C HIS A 13 0.99 30.22 -8.13
N PHE A 14 0.57 30.55 -6.91
CA PHE A 14 0.28 31.91 -6.49
C PHE A 14 0.94 32.04 -5.11
N SER A 15 2.13 32.63 -5.09
CA SER A 15 2.74 33.15 -3.87
C SER A 15 2.14 34.54 -3.62
N PRO A 16 1.73 34.85 -2.39
CA PRO A 16 1.65 36.23 -1.94
C PRO A 16 2.86 36.55 -1.06
N SER A 17 3.68 37.49 -1.53
CA SER A 17 4.65 38.24 -0.74
C SER A 17 4.28 39.72 -0.88
N GLU A 18 4.44 40.49 0.20
CA GLU A 18 4.19 41.94 0.32
C GLU A 18 2.68 42.23 0.47
N GLU A 19 2.15 43.02 1.40
CA GLU A 19 2.58 44.20 2.16
C GLU A 19 2.03 44.05 3.62
N GLU A 20 2.31 44.80 4.68
CA GLU A 20 2.45 46.25 4.84
C GLU A 20 2.89 46.52 6.29
N GLU A 21 3.77 47.50 6.47
CA GLU A 21 4.15 48.10 7.75
C GLU A 21 2.96 48.89 8.31
N VAL A 22 2.54 48.62 9.54
CA VAL A 22 1.72 49.58 10.30
C VAL A 22 2.30 49.72 11.70
N SER A 23 2.99 50.83 11.87
CA SER A 23 3.35 51.43 13.15
C SER A 23 2.07 51.75 13.93
N ASP A 24 1.98 51.33 15.19
CA ASP A 24 1.29 52.12 16.20
C ASP A 24 1.89 51.85 17.58
N ALA A 25 2.55 52.88 18.08
CA ALA A 25 2.98 52.99 19.45
C ALA A 25 1.75 53.14 20.34
N ASN A 26 1.59 52.28 21.35
CA ASN A 26 0.80 52.66 22.51
C ASN A 26 1.45 52.14 23.79
N SER A 27 2.19 53.06 24.42
CA SER A 27 2.65 52.96 25.79
C SER A 27 1.49 53.33 26.70
N LEU A 28 1.06 52.44 27.58
CA LEU A 28 0.58 52.88 28.89
C LEU A 28 0.73 51.75 29.92
N ALA A 29 1.82 51.83 30.68
CA ALA A 29 1.95 51.14 31.96
C ALA A 29 1.75 52.15 33.09
N ASN A 30 0.84 51.76 33.98
CA ASN A 30 0.83 51.95 35.43
C ASN A 30 0.27 53.23 36.09
N SER A 31 -0.82 52.96 36.83
CA SER A 31 -0.99 53.14 38.29
C SER A 31 -1.03 54.55 38.87
N THR A 32 -2.20 54.93 39.38
CA THR A 32 -2.54 55.30 40.78
C THR A 32 -3.97 55.85 40.73
N GLY A 33 -4.95 55.42 41.51
CA GLY A 33 -4.94 55.11 42.92
C GLY A 33 -5.49 56.30 43.70
N GLU A 34 -6.80 56.52 43.68
CA GLU A 34 -7.49 57.27 44.74
C GLU A 34 -8.99 56.96 44.75
N ALA A 35 -9.41 56.27 45.82
CA ALA A 35 -10.79 55.99 46.15
C ALA A 35 -11.24 57.00 47.20
N SER A 36 -12.31 57.75 46.91
CA SER A 36 -13.27 58.15 47.94
C SER A 36 -14.48 58.86 47.31
N HIS A 37 -15.63 58.19 47.29
CA HIS A 37 -16.86 58.88 47.64
C HIS A 37 -17.87 57.89 48.21
N LEU A 38 -18.13 58.06 49.51
CA LEU A 38 -19.16 57.36 50.27
C LEU A 38 -20.54 57.82 49.78
N CYS A 39 -21.41 56.88 49.42
CA CYS A 39 -22.85 57.11 49.50
C CYS A 39 -23.48 56.09 50.45
N HIS A 40 -23.97 56.65 51.56
CA HIS A 40 -24.79 56.00 52.57
C HIS A 40 -26.21 55.97 52.02
N GLY A 41 -26.81 54.79 51.92
CA GLY A 41 -28.19 54.60 51.49
C GLY A 41 -28.66 53.20 51.81
N ASP A 42 -29.41 53.11 52.91
CA ASP A 42 -30.34 52.07 53.35
C ASP A 42 -30.28 50.71 52.63
N VAL A 43 -29.88 49.68 53.37
CA VAL A 43 -29.87 48.27 52.93
C VAL A 43 -31.30 47.78 52.76
N ASP A 44 -31.88 48.11 51.61
CA ASP A 44 -33.04 47.45 51.05
C ASP A 44 -32.62 46.07 50.52
N ALA A 45 -33.46 45.06 50.72
CA ALA A 45 -33.16 43.64 50.48
C ALA A 45 -32.72 43.32 49.03
N GLY A 46 -32.86 44.25 48.09
CA GLY A 46 -32.38 44.15 46.70
C GLY A 46 -30.85 44.20 46.51
N GLY A 47 -30.08 44.78 47.45
CA GLY A 47 -28.62 44.86 47.33
C GLY A 47 -27.91 43.51 47.44
N ALA A 48 -28.39 42.63 48.33
CA ALA A 48 -27.85 41.29 48.52
C ALA A 48 -28.18 40.37 47.33
N HIS A 49 -29.38 40.48 46.75
CA HIS A 49 -29.81 39.70 45.59
C HIS A 49 -29.00 40.05 44.32
N ASN A 50 -28.68 41.32 44.10
CA ASN A 50 -27.82 41.72 42.97
C ASN A 50 -26.38 41.23 43.13
N MET A 51 -25.87 41.15 44.36
CA MET A 51 -24.54 40.59 44.63
C MET A 51 -24.49 39.08 44.36
N ASP A 52 -25.55 38.34 44.70
CA ASP A 52 -25.71 36.92 44.40
C ASP A 52 -25.76 36.66 42.88
N ILE A 53 -26.53 37.46 42.13
CA ILE A 53 -26.57 37.38 40.66
C ILE A 53 -25.18 37.57 40.03
N ILE A 54 -24.39 38.54 40.51
CA ILE A 54 -23.04 38.79 39.99
C ILE A 54 -22.13 37.59 40.25
N GLN A 55 -22.17 37.01 41.46
CA GLN A 55 -21.39 35.83 41.79
C GLN A 55 -21.76 34.62 40.92
N ILE A 56 -23.05 34.41 40.65
CA ILE A 56 -23.53 33.36 39.75
C ILE A 56 -23.01 33.59 38.33
N LEU A 57 -23.06 34.84 37.84
CA LEU A 57 -22.59 35.19 36.49
C LEU A 57 -21.08 35.00 36.34
N ASP A 58 -20.29 35.35 37.36
CA ASP A 58 -18.85 35.09 37.41
C ASP A 58 -18.55 33.58 37.46
N GLY A 59 -19.34 32.81 38.21
CA GLY A 59 -19.26 31.35 38.23
C GLY A 59 -19.49 30.74 36.85
N ILE A 60 -20.56 31.17 36.15
CA ILE A 60 -20.86 30.72 34.77
C ILE A 60 -19.74 31.11 33.81
N ARG A 61 -19.21 32.33 33.92
CA ARG A 61 -18.10 32.81 33.09
C ARG A 61 -16.85 31.95 33.29
N ASN A 62 -16.52 31.61 34.53
CA ASN A 62 -15.36 30.78 34.85
C ASN A 62 -15.52 29.35 34.36
N ASP A 63 -16.72 28.76 34.54
CA ASP A 63 -17.04 27.43 34.03
C ASP A 63 -16.98 27.37 32.51
N PHE A 64 -17.51 28.40 31.84
CA PHE A 64 -17.44 28.51 30.39
C PHE A 64 -15.98 28.63 29.91
N SER A 65 -15.18 29.49 30.53
CA SER A 65 -13.75 29.64 30.21
C SER A 65 -13.02 28.30 30.35
N THR A 66 -13.24 27.59 31.46
CA THR A 66 -12.62 26.28 31.72
C THR A 66 -13.02 25.25 30.67
N LYS A 67 -14.32 25.17 30.32
CA LYS A 67 -14.80 24.24 29.28
C LYS A 67 -14.24 24.60 27.91
N THR A 68 -14.13 25.89 27.57
CA THR A 68 -13.50 26.35 26.33
C THR A 68 -12.04 25.94 26.27
N ASP A 69 -11.27 26.12 27.35
CA ASP A 69 -9.87 25.70 27.41
C ASP A 69 -9.70 24.18 27.25
N MET A 70 -10.59 23.39 27.88
CA MET A 70 -10.61 21.95 27.72
C MET A 70 -10.89 21.53 26.27
N VAL A 71 -11.85 22.18 25.60
CA VAL A 71 -12.17 21.91 24.20
C VAL A 71 -11.00 22.29 23.29
N LEU A 72 -10.37 23.44 23.51
CA LEU A 72 -9.19 23.87 22.73
C LEU A 72 -8.05 22.87 22.87
N LYS A 73 -7.79 22.38 24.08
CA LYS A 73 -6.79 21.34 24.31
C LYS A 73 -7.12 20.04 23.58
N ALA A 74 -8.37 19.56 23.68
CA ALA A 74 -8.79 18.37 22.96
C ALA A 74 -8.66 18.52 21.43
N ILE A 75 -8.95 19.71 20.89
CA ILE A 75 -8.75 20.00 19.46
C ILE A 75 -7.27 19.97 19.08
N GLN A 76 -6.38 20.51 19.94
CA GLN A 76 -4.94 20.46 19.71
C GLN A 76 -4.40 19.03 19.74
N ASP A 77 -4.87 18.21 20.68
CA ASP A 77 -4.50 16.79 20.79
C ASP A 77 -4.96 16.02 19.54
N VAL A 78 -6.22 16.19 19.12
CA VAL A 78 -6.74 15.57 17.88
C VAL A 78 -5.96 16.04 16.64
N LYS A 79 -5.62 17.33 16.56
CA LYS A 79 -4.81 17.86 15.45
C LYS A 79 -3.46 17.16 15.38
N ARG A 80 -2.80 16.95 16.52
CA ARG A 80 -1.53 16.24 16.60
C ARG A 80 -1.69 14.78 16.17
N ASP A 81 -2.70 14.08 16.69
CA ASP A 81 -2.95 12.69 16.31
C ASP A 81 -3.18 12.55 14.81
N VAL A 82 -3.97 13.45 14.19
CA VAL A 82 -4.21 13.46 12.74
C VAL A 82 -2.91 13.67 11.95
N GLN A 83 -2.02 14.54 12.41
CA GLN A 83 -0.71 14.74 11.77
C GLN A 83 0.16 13.49 11.87
N ASP A 84 0.21 12.85 13.04
CA ASP A 84 0.96 11.61 13.28
C ASP A 84 0.40 10.46 12.43
N PHE A 85 -0.93 10.36 12.29
CA PHE A 85 -1.58 9.38 11.41
C PHE A 85 -1.30 9.66 9.95
N SER A 86 -1.33 10.92 9.51
CA SER A 86 -1.00 11.28 8.13
C SER A 86 0.42 10.86 7.77
N ALA A 87 1.40 11.14 8.63
CA ALA A 87 2.79 10.76 8.39
C ALA A 87 2.97 9.23 8.31
N ARG A 88 2.30 8.49 9.19
CA ARG A 88 2.32 7.02 9.16
C ARG A 88 1.62 6.45 7.93
N MET A 89 0.57 7.11 7.43
CA MET A 89 -0.12 6.72 6.20
C MET A 89 0.80 6.91 5.00
N ASP A 90 1.45 8.08 4.88
CA ASP A 90 2.39 8.36 3.78
C ASP A 90 3.53 7.33 3.74
N GLU A 91 4.10 6.97 4.90
CA GLU A 91 5.12 5.92 4.99
C GLU A 91 4.57 4.55 4.55
N ALA A 92 3.37 4.20 4.98
CA ALA A 92 2.72 2.95 4.61
C ALA A 92 2.46 2.86 3.10
N GLU A 93 1.98 3.95 2.50
CA GLU A 93 1.74 4.05 1.05
C GLU A 93 3.03 3.85 0.24
N VAL A 94 4.12 4.51 0.65
CA VAL A 94 5.44 4.34 0.00
C VAL A 94 5.93 2.91 0.12
N ARG A 95 5.81 2.31 1.31
CA ARG A 95 6.22 0.91 1.53
C ARG A 95 5.38 -0.06 0.71
N ILE A 96 4.06 0.15 0.62
CA ILE A 96 3.17 -0.68 -0.19
C ILE A 96 3.56 -0.55 -1.67
N SER A 97 3.74 0.66 -2.19
CA SER A 97 4.14 0.87 -3.59
C SER A 97 5.47 0.17 -3.91
N SER A 98 6.47 0.26 -3.03
CA SER A 98 7.75 -0.43 -3.22
C SER A 98 7.62 -1.96 -3.20
N VAL A 99 6.77 -2.50 -2.33
CA VAL A 99 6.48 -3.94 -2.27
C VAL A 99 5.75 -4.39 -3.53
N GLU A 100 4.76 -3.64 -3.99
CA GLU A 100 4.01 -3.92 -5.22
C GLU A 100 4.94 -3.97 -6.45
N ASP A 101 5.85 -3.01 -6.58
CA ASP A 101 6.85 -2.98 -7.64
C ASP A 101 7.78 -4.21 -7.59
N THR A 102 8.22 -4.58 -6.39
CA THR A 102 9.08 -5.75 -6.18
C THR A 102 8.37 -7.04 -6.56
N VAL A 103 7.14 -7.23 -6.07
CA VAL A 103 6.31 -8.40 -6.37
C VAL A 103 6.06 -8.51 -7.87
N ASN A 104 5.76 -7.40 -8.55
CA ASN A 104 5.55 -7.40 -9.99
C ASN A 104 6.83 -7.78 -10.77
N SER A 105 7.99 -7.27 -10.33
CA SER A 105 9.30 -7.65 -10.89
C SER A 105 9.60 -9.13 -10.71
N GLU A 106 9.39 -9.66 -9.51
CA GLU A 106 9.63 -11.07 -9.18
C GLU A 106 8.68 -12.01 -9.92
N LYS A 107 7.41 -11.63 -10.05
CA LYS A 107 6.44 -12.36 -10.87
C LYS A 107 6.89 -12.42 -12.32
N GLY A 108 7.36 -11.31 -12.90
CA GLY A 108 7.90 -11.28 -14.25
C GLY A 108 9.11 -12.20 -14.44
N LYS A 109 10.03 -12.23 -13.47
CA LYS A 109 11.19 -13.16 -13.47
C LYS A 109 10.74 -14.62 -13.38
N THR A 110 9.77 -14.90 -12.52
CA THR A 110 9.22 -16.25 -12.34
C THR A 110 8.55 -16.75 -13.62
N ASP A 111 7.74 -15.92 -14.27
CA ASP A 111 7.09 -16.27 -15.53
C ASP A 111 8.12 -16.54 -16.65
N ALA A 112 9.20 -15.74 -16.71
CA ALA A 112 10.29 -15.97 -17.64
C ALA A 112 11.01 -17.30 -17.37
N LEU A 113 11.27 -17.61 -16.10
CA LEU A 113 11.93 -18.86 -15.70
C LEU A 113 11.04 -20.08 -16.01
N VAL A 114 9.74 -20.00 -15.73
CA VAL A 114 8.79 -21.07 -16.08
C VAL A 114 8.78 -21.33 -17.58
N LYS A 115 8.76 -20.27 -18.41
CA LYS A 115 8.83 -20.42 -19.87
C LYS A 115 10.14 -21.05 -20.35
N GLN A 116 11.26 -20.69 -19.75
CA GLN A 116 12.54 -21.30 -20.08
C GLN A 116 12.58 -22.77 -19.66
N PHE A 117 12.08 -23.08 -18.46
CA PHE A 117 12.02 -24.45 -17.95
C PHE A 117 11.16 -25.35 -18.84
N THR A 118 9.97 -24.89 -19.24
CA THR A 118 9.10 -25.67 -20.14
C THR A 118 9.73 -25.85 -21.52
N PHE A 119 10.36 -24.81 -22.06
CA PHE A 119 11.12 -24.91 -23.32
C PHE A 119 12.25 -25.94 -23.23
N LEU A 120 13.08 -25.89 -22.18
CA LEU A 120 14.18 -26.82 -21.98
C LEU A 120 13.70 -28.25 -21.76
N THR A 121 12.61 -28.43 -20.99
CA THR A 121 12.00 -29.74 -20.75
C THR A 121 11.49 -30.35 -22.06
N ASN A 122 10.76 -29.57 -22.87
CA ASN A 122 10.31 -30.02 -24.18
C ASN A 122 11.48 -30.34 -25.11
N LYS A 123 12.56 -29.54 -25.06
CA LYS A 123 13.73 -29.79 -25.88
C LYS A 123 14.46 -31.06 -25.47
N LEU A 124 14.53 -31.33 -24.17
CA LEU A 124 15.13 -32.55 -23.63
C LEU A 124 14.35 -33.79 -24.09
N ASP A 125 13.02 -33.75 -23.98
CA ASP A 125 12.15 -34.83 -24.44
C ASP A 125 12.29 -35.06 -25.96
N GLU A 126 12.31 -34.00 -26.76
CA GLU A 126 12.56 -34.08 -28.20
C GLU A 126 13.91 -34.76 -28.51
N LEU A 127 14.98 -34.35 -27.80
CA LEU A 127 16.31 -34.92 -27.99
C LEU A 127 16.38 -36.39 -27.57
N GLU A 128 15.73 -36.76 -26.46
CA GLU A 128 15.66 -38.13 -26.00
C GLU A 128 14.88 -39.02 -26.98
N ASN A 129 13.71 -38.57 -27.41
CA ASN A 129 12.89 -39.27 -28.40
C ASN A 129 13.62 -39.42 -29.74
N ARG A 130 14.31 -38.37 -30.20
CA ARG A 130 15.12 -38.42 -31.42
C ARG A 130 16.32 -39.36 -31.28
N SER A 131 16.98 -39.37 -30.13
CA SER A 131 18.11 -40.26 -29.86
C SER A 131 17.71 -41.73 -29.84
N ARG A 132 16.45 -42.03 -29.48
CA ARG A 132 15.91 -43.39 -29.40
C ARG A 132 15.02 -43.76 -30.60
N LEU A 133 14.92 -42.89 -31.62
CA LEU A 133 13.99 -43.04 -32.73
C LEU A 133 14.18 -44.38 -33.48
N SER A 134 15.42 -44.84 -33.60
CA SER A 134 15.77 -46.09 -34.28
C SER A 134 15.88 -47.30 -33.34
N ASN A 135 15.60 -47.11 -32.05
CA ASN A 135 15.67 -48.19 -31.07
C ASN A 135 14.31 -48.89 -30.98
N LEU A 136 14.32 -50.20 -31.18
CA LEU A 136 13.16 -51.05 -30.95
C LEU A 136 13.28 -51.72 -29.59
N ARG A 137 12.18 -51.81 -28.86
CA ARG A 137 12.12 -52.53 -27.57
C ARG A 137 11.23 -53.75 -27.71
N LEU A 138 11.86 -54.92 -27.71
CA LEU A 138 11.17 -56.21 -27.68
C LEU A 138 10.79 -56.53 -26.23
N VAL A 139 9.51 -56.84 -25.99
CA VAL A 139 8.96 -57.14 -24.66
C VAL A 139 8.38 -58.56 -24.70
N ASN A 140 8.49 -59.31 -23.60
CA ASN A 140 8.03 -60.70 -23.47
C ASN A 140 8.77 -61.73 -24.35
N VAL A 141 10.04 -61.47 -24.67
CA VAL A 141 10.91 -62.49 -25.29
C VAL A 141 11.51 -63.37 -24.18
N PRO A 142 11.32 -64.71 -24.22
CA PRO A 142 11.94 -65.60 -23.24
C PRO A 142 13.47 -65.54 -23.32
N GLU A 143 14.14 -65.51 -22.17
CA GLU A 143 15.61 -65.48 -22.11
C GLU A 143 16.23 -66.70 -22.81
N LYS A 144 17.39 -66.51 -23.45
CA LYS A 144 18.21 -67.52 -24.14
C LYS A 144 17.65 -68.06 -25.46
N MET A 145 16.52 -67.55 -25.95
CA MET A 145 15.99 -67.91 -27.28
C MET A 145 16.91 -67.50 -28.44
N GLU A 146 17.71 -66.46 -28.23
CA GLU A 146 18.69 -65.91 -29.17
C GLU A 146 19.96 -66.77 -29.33
N GLY A 147 20.23 -67.70 -28.41
CA GLY A 147 21.45 -68.51 -28.45
C GLY A 147 22.73 -67.67 -28.32
N ASN A 148 23.71 -67.92 -29.17
CA ASN A 148 25.00 -67.21 -29.18
C ASN A 148 25.03 -65.99 -30.13
N ASP A 149 24.00 -65.80 -30.97
CA ASP A 149 23.95 -64.73 -31.97
C ASP A 149 22.54 -64.14 -32.08
N ALA A 150 22.34 -63.01 -31.41
CA ALA A 150 21.07 -62.29 -31.40
C ALA A 150 20.72 -61.67 -32.76
N VAL A 151 21.71 -61.35 -33.61
CA VAL A 151 21.46 -60.73 -34.92
C VAL A 151 20.83 -61.75 -35.86
N ALA A 152 21.43 -62.94 -35.96
CA ALA A 152 20.90 -64.02 -36.77
C ALA A 152 19.50 -64.47 -36.31
N TYR A 153 19.25 -64.47 -34.99
CA TYR A 153 17.92 -64.72 -34.44
C TYR A 153 16.91 -63.65 -34.91
N LEU A 154 17.24 -62.36 -34.79
CA LEU A 154 16.36 -61.26 -35.19
C LEU A 154 16.05 -61.25 -36.69
N GLU A 155 17.04 -61.52 -37.54
CA GLU A 155 16.85 -61.62 -39.00
C GLU A 155 15.81 -62.67 -39.39
N LYS A 156 15.77 -63.79 -38.67
CA LYS A 156 14.76 -64.84 -38.86
C LYS A 156 13.42 -64.50 -38.19
N TRP A 157 13.47 -63.95 -36.99
CA TRP A 157 12.28 -63.68 -36.17
C TRP A 157 11.43 -62.54 -36.73
N HIS A 158 12.03 -61.47 -37.26
CA HIS A 158 11.29 -60.30 -37.75
C HIS A 158 10.28 -60.64 -38.87
N PRO A 159 10.66 -61.38 -39.93
CA PRO A 159 9.71 -61.83 -40.96
C PRO A 159 8.66 -62.81 -40.43
N GLU A 160 9.03 -63.70 -39.50
CA GLU A 160 8.09 -64.66 -38.88
C GLU A 160 7.02 -63.94 -38.03
N ALA A 161 7.41 -62.88 -37.32
CA ALA A 161 6.53 -62.14 -36.41
C ALA A 161 5.63 -61.12 -37.12
N LEU A 162 6.14 -60.44 -38.15
CA LEU A 162 5.43 -59.34 -38.84
C LEU A 162 4.79 -59.78 -40.17
N GLY A 163 5.18 -60.95 -40.69
CA GLY A 163 4.71 -61.50 -41.95
C GLY A 163 5.53 -61.03 -43.16
N PRO A 164 5.58 -61.84 -44.24
CA PRO A 164 6.37 -61.54 -45.45
C PRO A 164 5.86 -60.30 -46.21
N GLU A 165 4.58 -59.93 -46.04
CA GLU A 165 3.98 -58.74 -46.64
C GLU A 165 4.59 -57.42 -46.12
N ALA A 166 5.16 -57.44 -44.92
CA ALA A 166 5.81 -56.28 -44.32
C ALA A 166 7.24 -56.05 -44.83
N PHE A 167 7.83 -57.06 -45.50
CA PHE A 167 9.19 -57.05 -46.02
C PHE A 167 9.21 -57.50 -47.49
N PRO A 168 8.71 -56.67 -48.42
CA PRO A 168 8.82 -56.97 -49.85
C PRO A 168 10.29 -57.07 -50.26
N MET A 169 10.63 -58.19 -50.90
CA MET A 169 11.96 -58.50 -51.43
C MET A 169 12.39 -57.56 -52.56
#